data_AF-A0A4Q2AE28-F1
#
_entry.id   AF-A0A4Q2AE28-F1
#
_cell.length_a   1.000
_cell.length_b   1.000
_cell.length_c   1.000
_cell.angle_alpha   90.00
_cell.angle_beta   90.00
_cell.angle_gamma   90.00
#
_symmetry.space_group_name_H-M   'P 1'
#
loop_
_entity.id
_entity.type
_entity.pdbx_description
1 polymer ?
#
loop_
_entity_poly.entity_id
_entity_poly.type
_entity_poly.pdbx_seq_one_letter_code
_entity_poly.pdbx_strand_id
1 'polypeptide(L)'
;MSYRWLLTYLFGASPIAEENYFKKGDKLIHPVRSLRQSKKYGFGSNFTPDYTDVESYFARIKRAVVKKEIYTAAQFHGPVRFKGDNVENLATDGIKHLKLRMLDLDPTSYVGIRTGTLRFIRLLASYFIMSPALNKSEVSEALAVADKRNEIVALEDPTKKSQL
;
A
#
# COMPACT_ATOMS: atom_id res chain seq x y z
N MET A 1 -5.79 5.92 0.28
CA MET A 1 -5.21 5.04 -0.76
C MET A 1 -4.79 5.82 -2.01
N SER A 2 -5.60 6.76 -2.48
CA SER A 2 -5.37 7.54 -3.71
C SER A 2 -4.01 8.25 -3.81
N TYR A 3 -3.44 8.63 -2.66
CA TYR A 3 -2.18 9.36 -2.56
C TYR A 3 -0.99 8.50 -2.08
N ARG A 4 -1.12 7.16 -2.06
CA ARG A 4 -0.02 6.29 -1.59
C ARG A 4 1.27 6.47 -2.39
N TRP A 5 1.14 6.79 -3.68
CA TRP A 5 2.25 7.03 -4.59
C TRP A 5 3.16 8.16 -4.09
N LEU A 6 2.61 9.17 -3.39
CA LEU A 6 3.40 10.26 -2.82
C LEU A 6 4.32 9.77 -1.71
N LEU A 7 3.86 8.82 -0.88
CA LEU A 7 4.69 8.21 0.16
C LEU A 7 5.80 7.35 -0.45
N THR A 8 5.49 6.60 -1.50
CA THR A 8 6.49 5.85 -2.29
C THR A 8 7.50 6.78 -2.96
N TYR A 9 7.05 7.94 -3.45
CA TYR A 9 7.92 8.94 -4.06
C TYR A 9 8.92 9.52 -3.06
N LEU A 10 8.43 9.93 -1.88
CA LEU A 10 9.24 10.61 -0.88
C LEU A 10 10.12 9.66 -0.06
N PHE A 11 9.65 8.45 0.20
CA PHE A 11 10.26 7.53 1.18
C PHE A 11 10.55 6.13 0.61
N GLY A 12 10.55 5.97 -0.72
CA GLY A 12 10.99 4.74 -1.36
C GLY A 12 12.48 4.51 -1.12
N ALA A 13 12.84 3.31 -0.67
CA ALA A 13 14.21 2.98 -0.25
C ALA A 13 14.63 1.55 -0.58
N SER A 14 14.05 0.97 -1.64
CA SER A 14 14.36 -0.38 -2.11
C SER A 14 14.74 -0.37 -3.60
N PRO A 15 15.88 0.23 -3.98
CA PRO A 15 16.17 0.53 -5.38
C PRO A 15 16.71 -0.64 -6.20
N ILE A 16 17.30 -1.63 -5.53
CA ILE A 16 17.94 -2.81 -6.11
C ILE A 16 17.52 -4.04 -5.30
N ALA A 17 17.76 -5.22 -5.85
CA ALA A 17 17.58 -6.49 -5.16
C ALA A 17 18.74 -7.43 -5.43
N GLU A 18 18.97 -8.36 -4.52
CA GLU A 18 20.05 -9.35 -4.55
C GLU A 18 19.89 -10.38 -5.66
N GLU A 19 20.99 -11.08 -5.94
CA GLU A 19 21.00 -12.25 -6.82
C GLU A 19 19.97 -13.29 -6.32
N ASN A 20 19.06 -13.72 -7.21
CA ASN A 20 17.89 -14.59 -6.96
C ASN A 20 16.59 -13.93 -6.48
N TYR A 21 16.50 -12.60 -6.39
CA TYR A 21 15.22 -11.95 -6.11
C TYR A 21 14.21 -12.10 -7.26
N PHE A 22 14.68 -11.95 -8.51
CA PHE A 22 13.82 -11.95 -9.69
C PHE A 22 13.57 -13.36 -10.21
N LYS A 23 12.40 -13.54 -10.85
CA LYS A 23 12.13 -14.77 -11.61
C LYS A 23 13.10 -14.88 -12.79
N LYS A 24 13.35 -16.11 -13.25
CA LYS A 24 14.25 -16.37 -14.38
C LYS A 24 13.83 -15.54 -15.61
N GLY A 25 14.71 -14.66 -16.08
CA GLY A 25 14.48 -13.77 -17.21
C GLY A 25 14.06 -12.34 -16.83
N ASP A 26 13.61 -12.11 -15.60
CA ASP A 26 13.38 -10.76 -15.08
C ASP A 26 14.68 -10.17 -14.54
N LYS A 27 14.94 -8.91 -14.87
CA LYS A 27 16.01 -8.09 -14.27
C LYS A 27 15.61 -6.62 -14.32
N LEU A 28 16.20 -5.84 -13.42
CA LEU A 28 16.15 -4.39 -13.54
C LEU A 28 17.14 -3.92 -14.59
N ILE A 29 16.71 -2.96 -15.39
CA ILE A 29 17.57 -2.28 -16.38
C ILE A 29 18.34 -1.13 -15.69
N HIS A 30 17.75 -0.53 -14.66
CA HIS A 30 18.33 0.52 -13.83
C HIS A 30 17.79 0.38 -12.39
N PRO A 31 18.47 0.96 -11.37
CA PRO A 31 17.89 1.10 -10.04
C PRO A 31 16.56 1.85 -10.10
N VAL A 32 15.58 1.40 -9.32
CA VAL A 32 14.26 2.03 -9.24
C VAL A 32 14.05 2.75 -7.92
N ARG A 33 12.91 3.39 -7.70
CA ARG A 33 12.63 4.09 -6.45
C ARG A 33 12.25 3.15 -5.30
N SER A 34 11.38 2.18 -5.56
CA SER A 34 10.93 1.22 -4.55
C SER A 34 10.42 -0.08 -5.17
N LEU A 35 11.28 -1.08 -5.25
CA LEU A 35 10.88 -2.43 -5.69
C LEU A 35 9.79 -3.00 -4.80
N ARG A 36 9.92 -2.80 -3.48
CA ARG A 36 8.98 -3.34 -2.50
C ARG A 36 7.55 -2.84 -2.72
N GLN A 37 7.39 -1.60 -3.16
CA GLN A 37 6.08 -1.01 -3.47
C GLN A 37 5.60 -1.26 -4.90
N SER A 38 6.42 -1.83 -5.79
CA SER A 38 5.98 -2.21 -7.12
C SER A 38 5.02 -3.41 -7.05
N LYS A 39 4.00 -3.40 -7.88
CA LYS A 39 3.10 -4.52 -8.13
C LYS A 39 3.81 -5.62 -8.92
N LYS A 40 4.68 -5.26 -9.88
CA LYS A 40 5.38 -6.25 -10.71
C LYS A 40 6.38 -7.09 -9.92
N TYR A 41 7.19 -6.45 -9.07
CA TYR A 41 8.31 -7.13 -8.40
C TYR A 41 8.21 -7.15 -6.87
N GLY A 42 7.33 -6.34 -6.27
CA GLY A 42 7.25 -6.20 -4.82
C GLY A 42 6.36 -7.22 -4.13
N PHE A 43 6.10 -6.95 -2.85
CA PHE A 43 5.27 -7.81 -2.00
C PHE A 43 3.81 -7.35 -2.04
N GLY A 44 3.01 -7.98 -2.91
CA GLY A 44 1.58 -7.73 -3.02
C GLY A 44 0.79 -9.00 -3.30
N SER A 45 -0.38 -9.13 -2.68
CA SER A 45 -1.35 -10.16 -3.09
C SER A 45 -2.07 -9.70 -4.36
N ASN A 46 -2.39 -10.63 -5.27
CA ASN A 46 -3.29 -10.37 -6.42
C ASN A 46 -4.75 -10.09 -6.00
N PHE A 47 -5.01 -10.01 -4.70
CA PHE A 47 -6.30 -9.72 -4.12
C PHE A 47 -6.37 -8.26 -3.65
N THR A 48 -7.43 -7.58 -4.09
CA THR A 48 -7.80 -6.22 -3.66
C THR A 48 -9.14 -6.29 -2.94
N PRO A 49 -9.25 -5.77 -1.69
CA PRO A 49 -10.51 -5.69 -1.00
C PRO A 49 -11.32 -4.50 -1.53
N ASP A 50 -12.59 -4.44 -1.14
CA ASP A 50 -13.46 -3.33 -1.46
C ASP A 50 -13.29 -2.23 -0.40
N TYR A 51 -12.89 -1.01 -0.78
CA TYR A 51 -12.74 0.11 0.17
C TYR A 51 -13.93 1.08 0.14
N THR A 52 -15.04 0.72 -0.51
CA THR A 52 -16.22 1.58 -0.62
C THR A 52 -16.84 1.89 0.74
N ASP A 53 -16.88 0.89 1.62
CA ASP A 53 -17.26 1.02 3.02
C ASP A 53 -16.72 -0.16 3.84
N VAL A 54 -16.89 -0.06 5.16
CA VAL A 54 -16.40 -1.04 6.14
C VAL A 54 -17.02 -2.42 5.90
N GLU A 55 -18.32 -2.50 5.64
CA GLU A 55 -19.02 -3.76 5.42
C GLU A 55 -18.54 -4.47 4.16
N SER A 56 -18.44 -3.74 3.05
CA SER A 56 -17.97 -4.24 1.76
C SER A 56 -16.54 -4.76 1.85
N TYR A 57 -15.67 -4.07 2.59
CA TYR A 57 -14.29 -4.48 2.85
C TYR A 57 -14.22 -5.87 3.48
N PHE A 58 -14.95 -6.09 4.57
CA PHE A 58 -14.94 -7.36 5.28
C PHE A 58 -15.67 -8.46 4.51
N ALA A 59 -16.78 -8.15 3.87
CA ALA A 59 -17.51 -9.09 3.03
C ALA A 59 -16.63 -9.62 1.89
N ARG A 60 -15.85 -8.75 1.22
CA ARG A 60 -14.94 -9.15 0.14
C ARG A 60 -13.81 -10.06 0.65
N ILE A 61 -13.25 -9.77 1.82
CA ILE A 61 -12.21 -10.59 2.45
C ILE A 61 -12.77 -11.96 2.84
N LYS A 62 -13.94 -12.02 3.51
CA LYS A 62 -14.59 -13.28 3.89
C LYS A 62 -14.86 -14.15 2.66
N ARG A 63 -15.41 -13.56 1.59
CA ARG A 63 -15.62 -14.24 0.31
C ARG A 63 -14.31 -14.77 -0.30
N ALA A 64 -13.23 -13.99 -0.22
CA ALA A 64 -11.91 -14.40 -0.74
C ALA A 64 -11.35 -15.61 0.00
N VAL A 65 -11.54 -15.69 1.32
CA VAL A 65 -11.15 -16.85 2.13
C VAL A 65 -11.95 -18.10 1.74
N VAL A 66 -13.28 -17.97 1.67
CA VAL A 66 -14.18 -19.08 1.28
C VAL A 66 -13.85 -19.60 -0.12
N LYS A 67 -13.56 -18.69 -1.06
CA LYS A 67 -13.16 -19.03 -2.44
C LYS A 67 -11.70 -19.50 -2.56
N LYS A 68 -10.94 -19.54 -1.47
CA LYS A 68 -9.51 -19.87 -1.44
C LYS A 68 -8.65 -18.97 -2.34
N GLU A 69 -9.09 -17.73 -2.59
CA GLU A 69 -8.27 -16.69 -3.24
C GLU A 69 -7.14 -16.20 -2.31
N ILE A 70 -7.40 -16.25 -1.00
CA ILE A 70 -6.44 -16.08 0.10
C ILE A 70 -6.73 -17.16 1.15
N TYR A 71 -5.74 -17.67 1.88
CA TYR A 71 -5.99 -18.71 2.88
C TYR A 71 -6.60 -18.15 4.16
N THR A 72 -6.23 -16.93 4.57
CA THR A 72 -6.76 -16.25 5.76
C THR A 72 -6.85 -14.74 5.57
N ALA A 73 -7.69 -14.06 6.35
CA ALA A 73 -7.72 -12.59 6.39
C ALA A 73 -6.37 -11.97 6.82
N ALA A 74 -5.53 -12.73 7.54
CA ALA A 74 -4.20 -12.29 7.93
C ALA A 74 -3.25 -12.15 6.73
N GLN A 75 -3.37 -13.04 5.73
CA GLN A 75 -2.53 -13.07 4.53
C GLN A 75 -2.78 -11.93 3.55
N PHE A 76 -3.90 -11.22 3.66
CA PHE A 76 -4.13 -10.04 2.83
C PHE A 76 -2.99 -9.02 3.02
N HIS A 77 -2.27 -8.75 1.92
CA HIS A 77 -1.13 -7.83 1.90
C HIS A 77 -1.48 -6.54 1.15
N GLY A 78 -2.36 -5.74 1.75
CA GLY A 78 -2.67 -4.39 1.29
C GLY A 78 -1.80 -3.31 1.94
N PRO A 79 -1.65 -2.15 1.28
CA PRO A 79 -0.86 -1.02 1.80
C PRO A 79 -1.54 -0.31 2.98
N VAL A 80 -2.87 -0.42 3.14
CA VAL A 80 -3.62 0.05 4.31
C VAL A 80 -4.56 -1.07 4.78
N ARG A 81 -4.61 -1.33 6.08
CA ARG A 81 -5.50 -2.34 6.68
C ARG A 81 -6.23 -1.80 7.89
N PHE A 82 -7.48 -2.21 8.05
CA PHE A 82 -8.22 -2.01 9.29
C PHE A 82 -7.75 -2.98 10.38
N LYS A 83 -7.69 -2.50 11.62
CA LYS A 83 -7.33 -3.28 12.80
C LYS A 83 -8.23 -2.95 13.98
N GLY A 84 -8.49 -3.98 14.78
CA GLY A 84 -9.21 -3.96 16.04
C GLY A 84 -9.03 -5.33 16.71
N ASP A 85 -9.80 -5.58 17.76
CA ASP A 85 -9.58 -6.71 18.66
C ASP A 85 -9.93 -8.05 17.98
N ASN A 86 -11.04 -8.09 17.23
CA ASN A 86 -11.42 -9.24 16.42
C ASN A 86 -11.46 -8.88 14.93
N VAL A 87 -10.43 -9.30 14.18
CA VAL A 87 -10.28 -9.00 12.75
C VAL A 87 -11.43 -9.55 11.90
N GLU A 88 -12.11 -10.59 12.37
CA GLU A 88 -13.22 -11.24 11.65
C GLU A 88 -14.57 -10.53 11.83
N ASN A 89 -14.69 -9.73 12.89
CA ASN A 89 -15.93 -9.03 13.29
C ASN A 89 -15.76 -7.51 13.42
N LEU A 90 -14.74 -6.92 12.79
CA LEU A 90 -14.49 -5.46 12.86
C LEU A 90 -15.64 -4.58 12.36
N ALA A 91 -16.55 -5.12 11.53
CA ALA A 91 -17.76 -4.39 11.12
C ALA A 91 -18.70 -4.13 12.31
N THR A 92 -18.78 -5.06 13.27
CA THR A 92 -19.60 -4.92 14.49
C THR A 92 -18.81 -4.36 15.65
N ASP A 93 -17.57 -4.80 15.81
CA ASP A 93 -16.73 -4.50 16.99
C ASP A 93 -16.01 -3.14 16.87
N GLY A 94 -16.05 -2.56 15.67
CA GLY A 94 -15.43 -1.28 15.36
C GLY A 94 -13.94 -1.38 15.01
N ILE A 95 -13.48 -0.38 14.27
CA ILE A 95 -12.08 -0.23 13.87
C ILE A 95 -11.36 0.60 14.94
N LYS A 96 -10.28 0.07 15.52
CA LYS A 96 -9.45 0.77 16.52
C LYS A 96 -8.39 1.66 15.88
N HIS A 97 -7.73 1.16 14.82
CA HIS A 97 -6.70 1.92 14.12
C HIS A 97 -6.47 1.43 12.69
N LEU A 98 -5.75 2.23 11.91
CA LEU A 98 -5.27 1.89 10.57
C LEU A 98 -3.81 1.40 10.65
N LYS A 99 -3.51 0.30 9.96
CA LYS A 99 -2.14 -0.17 9.76
C LYS A 99 -1.66 0.24 8.37
N LEU A 100 -0.72 1.18 8.32
CA LEU A 100 -0.01 1.57 7.11
C LEU A 100 1.16 0.62 6.85
N ARG A 101 1.30 0.13 5.61
CA ARG A 101 2.32 -0.87 5.24
C ARG A 101 3.15 -0.45 4.02
N MET A 102 2.94 0.74 3.48
CA MET A 102 3.61 1.20 2.25
C MET A 102 5.02 1.79 2.47
N LEU A 103 5.49 1.91 3.71
CA LEU A 103 6.81 2.50 4.00
C LEU A 103 7.91 1.47 3.87
N ASP A 104 8.95 1.79 3.11
CA ASP A 104 10.21 1.06 3.13
C ASP A 104 10.99 1.41 4.40
N LEU A 105 11.94 0.56 4.78
CA LEU A 105 12.86 0.88 5.86
C LEU A 105 13.82 1.97 5.39
N ASP A 106 13.93 3.07 6.15
CA ASP A 106 14.87 4.14 5.89
C ASP A 106 16.30 3.68 6.25
N PRO A 107 17.20 3.47 5.28
CA PRO A 107 18.56 2.98 5.52
C PRO A 107 19.43 4.00 6.25
N THR A 108 18.99 5.25 6.33
CA THR A 108 19.72 6.34 6.99
C THR A 108 19.31 6.54 8.45
N SER A 109 18.36 5.74 8.95
CA SER A 109 17.91 5.74 10.34
C SER A 109 18.22 4.40 11.01
N TYR A 110 18.76 4.45 12.24
CA TYR A 110 19.04 3.26 13.03
C TYR A 110 17.78 2.41 13.30
N VAL A 111 16.62 3.04 13.45
CA VAL A 111 15.33 2.35 13.71
C VAL A 111 14.51 2.11 12.44
N GLY A 112 15.06 2.40 11.26
CA GLY A 112 14.40 2.20 9.97
C GLY A 112 13.30 3.22 9.64
N ILE A 113 13.14 4.28 10.43
CA ILE A 113 12.24 5.41 10.16
C ILE A 113 12.71 6.68 10.88
N ARG A 114 12.42 7.86 10.32
CA ARG A 114 12.72 9.16 10.95
C ARG A 114 11.47 9.81 11.54
N THR A 115 11.68 10.62 12.57
CA THR A 115 10.62 11.46 13.16
C THR A 115 9.97 12.39 12.14
N GLY A 116 10.73 12.91 11.17
CA GLY A 116 10.22 13.73 10.08
C GLY A 116 9.18 13.00 9.22
N THR A 117 9.45 11.75 8.85
CA THR A 117 8.52 10.88 8.12
C THR A 117 7.22 10.67 8.90
N LEU A 118 7.32 10.40 10.21
CA LEU A 118 6.15 10.24 11.07
C LEU A 118 5.31 11.53 11.18
N ARG A 119 5.95 12.69 11.32
CA ARG A 119 5.27 13.99 11.35
C ARG A 119 4.56 14.26 10.03
N PHE A 120 5.20 13.99 8.89
CA PHE A 120 4.60 14.14 7.57
C PHE A 120 3.35 13.27 7.43
N ILE A 121 3.43 11.98 7.80
CA ILE A 121 2.29 11.06 7.73
C ILE A 121 1.14 11.52 8.63
N ARG A 122 1.44 12.03 9.83
CA ARG A 122 0.41 12.59 10.73
C ARG A 122 -0.30 13.78 10.10
N LEU A 123 0.44 14.73 9.53
CA LEU A 123 -0.14 15.88 8.83
C LEU A 123 -0.98 15.45 7.62
N LEU A 124 -0.47 14.50 6.84
CA LEU A 124 -1.19 13.95 5.69
C LEU A 124 -2.48 13.22 6.11
N ALA A 125 -2.45 12.50 7.23
CA ALA A 125 -3.65 11.86 7.80
C ALA A 125 -4.67 12.91 8.26
N SER A 126 -4.24 13.97 8.95
CA SER A 126 -5.12 15.08 9.33
C SER A 126 -5.74 15.75 8.10
N TYR A 127 -4.95 15.97 7.05
CA TYR A 127 -5.45 16.50 5.78
C TYR A 127 -6.55 15.60 5.18
N PHE A 128 -6.37 14.28 5.17
CA PHE A 128 -7.41 13.37 4.67
C PHE A 128 -8.67 13.34 5.52
N ILE A 129 -8.56 13.48 6.84
CA ILE A 129 -9.73 13.55 7.74
C ILE A 129 -10.54 14.82 7.46
N MET A 130 -9.87 15.93 7.14
CA MET A 130 -10.50 17.21 6.85
C MET A 130 -10.96 17.35 5.39
N SER A 131 -10.56 16.43 4.52
CA SER A 131 -10.93 16.44 3.10
C SER A 131 -12.27 15.71 2.91
N PRO A 132 -13.09 16.14 1.93
CA PRO A 132 -14.30 15.41 1.59
C PRO A 132 -13.96 13.97 1.16
N ALA A 133 -14.79 13.02 1.61
CA ALA A 133 -14.69 11.64 1.17
C ALA A 133 -15.07 11.53 -0.32
N LEU A 134 -14.52 10.52 -1.00
CA LEU A 134 -14.95 10.18 -2.36
C LEU A 134 -16.39 9.65 -2.34
N ASN A 135 -17.12 9.88 -3.43
CA ASN A 135 -18.39 9.19 -3.62
C ASN A 135 -18.13 7.69 -3.77
N LYS A 136 -19.05 6.85 -3.27
CA LYS A 136 -18.92 5.39 -3.33
C LYS A 136 -18.64 4.86 -4.75
N SER A 137 -19.29 5.46 -5.75
CA SER A 137 -19.12 5.12 -7.17
C SER A 137 -17.71 5.39 -7.71
N GLU A 138 -16.99 6.35 -7.12
CA GLU A 138 -15.67 6.79 -7.58
C GLU A 138 -14.53 5.98 -6.95
N VAL A 139 -14.79 5.28 -5.84
CA VAL A 139 -13.74 4.60 -5.05
C VAL A 139 -12.95 3.60 -5.88
N SER A 140 -13.64 2.75 -6.65
CA SER A 140 -12.99 1.71 -7.45
C SER A 140 -12.07 2.31 -8.53
N GLU A 141 -12.53 3.34 -9.23
CA GLU A 141 -11.74 4.03 -10.25
C GLU A 141 -10.54 4.74 -9.63
N ALA A 142 -10.75 5.47 -8.54
CA ALA A 142 -9.70 6.17 -7.82
C ALA A 142 -8.60 5.21 -7.33
N LEU A 143 -8.96 4.02 -6.86
CA LEU A 143 -8.00 2.98 -6.48
C LEU A 143 -7.21 2.46 -7.69
N ALA A 144 -7.88 2.19 -8.82
CA ALA A 144 -7.19 1.73 -10.03
C ALA A 144 -6.19 2.78 -10.55
N VAL A 145 -6.57 4.06 -10.52
CA VAL A 145 -5.69 5.18 -10.87
C VAL A 145 -4.51 5.25 -9.90
N ALA A 146 -4.76 5.13 -8.60
CA ALA A 146 -3.73 5.15 -7.57
C ALA A 146 -2.75 3.97 -7.68
N ASP A 147 -3.24 2.80 -8.09
CA ASP A 147 -2.42 1.63 -8.34
C ASP A 147 -1.47 1.86 -9.50
N LYS A 148 -1.97 2.38 -10.62
CA LYS A 148 -1.15 2.75 -11.79
C LYS A 148 -0.12 3.82 -11.44
N ARG A 149 -0.53 4.88 -10.76
CA ARG A 149 0.38 5.96 -10.31
C ARG A 149 1.49 5.42 -9.42
N ASN A 150 1.15 4.59 -8.44
CA ASN A 150 2.15 4.00 -7.56
C ASN A 150 3.11 3.10 -8.30
N GLU A 151 2.64 2.33 -9.29
CA GLU A 151 3.51 1.47 -10.09
C GLU A 151 4.54 2.26 -10.88
N ILE A 152 4.09 3.34 -11.53
CA ILE A 152 4.97 4.26 -12.26
C ILE A 152 6.04 4.80 -11.31
N VAL A 153 5.62 5.43 -10.21
CA VAL A 153 6.54 6.03 -9.23
C VAL A 153 7.50 5.03 -8.61
N ALA A 154 7.03 3.81 -8.32
CA ALA A 154 7.85 2.76 -7.71
C ALA A 154 8.98 2.30 -8.65
N LEU A 155 8.71 2.26 -9.96
CA LEU A 155 9.65 1.77 -10.99
C LEU A 155 10.45 2.87 -11.67
N GLU A 156 10.19 4.15 -11.38
CA GLU A 156 10.98 5.28 -11.87
C GLU A 156 12.44 5.25 -11.38
N ASP A 157 13.32 5.87 -12.16
CA ASP A 157 14.69 6.20 -11.74
C ASP A 157 14.64 7.11 -10.49
N PRO A 158 15.28 6.71 -9.37
CA PRO A 158 15.21 7.45 -8.11
C PRO A 158 15.82 8.86 -8.22
N THR A 159 16.71 9.11 -9.18
CA THR A 159 17.39 10.40 -9.39
C THR A 159 16.59 11.38 -10.24
N LYS A 160 15.50 10.92 -10.87
CA LYS A 160 14.65 11.75 -11.74
C LYS A 160 13.41 12.21 -10.99
N LYS A 161 12.88 13.35 -11.43
CA LYS A 161 11.55 13.82 -11.03
C LYS A 161 10.50 12.83 -11.53
N SER A 162 9.42 12.67 -10.77
CA SER A 162 8.32 11.82 -11.21
C SER A 162 7.66 12.38 -12.46
N GLN A 163 7.15 11.49 -13.30
CA GLN A 163 6.43 11.81 -14.54
C GLN A 163 4.91 12.01 -14.33
N LEU A 164 4.44 11.85 -13.09
CA LEU A 164 3.04 12.02 -12.71
C LEU A 164 2.59 13.48 -12.57
#